data_AF-A0A495L4N5-F1
#
_entry.id   AF-A0A495L4N5-F1
#
_cell.length_a   1.000
_cell.length_b   1.000
_cell.length_c   1.000
_cell.angle_alpha   90.00
_cell.angle_beta   90.00
_cell.angle_gamma   90.00
#
_symmetry.space_group_name_H-M   'P 1'
#
loop_
_entity.id
_entity.type
_entity.pdbx_description
1 polymer ?
#
loop_
_entity_poly.entity_id
_entity_poly.type
_entity_poly.pdbx_seq_one_letter_code
_entity_poly.pdbx_strand_id
1 'polypeptide(L)'
;MTTRSESAGPFDLTRYTRAVETKDADTMVSMFAEDADFEMIDRRTPPSHPTVLHGRDAIAPVMHDISSREMTHEVVNCISDGQHVAYTERCTYPDDTRVMSMTMLDLSDGRIAHQSTIQAWDDDSGRAMQVGDFGMPDDTDDYENAHIDLVEIGGRMVARMTLQPGWRWSEHARPLQGTDLCMKTHRAFIVSGTICGHMSDGSELEATAGQTAFVPPGHDAWVVGDEPCVVLDWGVGE
;
A
#
# COMPACT_ATOMS: atom_id res chain seq x y z
N MET A 1 -27.45 -28.20 -22.28
CA MET A 1 -26.30 -28.43 -23.18
C MET A 1 -25.12 -27.82 -22.47
N THR A 2 -24.44 -28.60 -21.64
CA THR A 2 -23.35 -28.13 -20.78
C THR A 2 -22.10 -28.09 -21.63
N THR A 3 -21.61 -26.90 -21.94
CA THR A 3 -20.30 -26.68 -22.55
C THR A 3 -19.25 -27.28 -21.61
N ARG A 4 -18.66 -28.42 -21.99
CA ARG A 4 -17.47 -28.95 -21.33
C ARG A 4 -16.35 -27.95 -21.63
N SER A 5 -15.86 -27.28 -20.59
CA SER A 5 -14.56 -26.61 -20.62
C SER A 5 -13.53 -27.61 -21.14
N GLU A 6 -12.81 -27.26 -22.21
CA GLU A 6 -11.69 -28.06 -22.67
C GLU A 6 -10.64 -28.06 -21.56
N SER A 7 -10.30 -29.24 -21.03
CA SER A 7 -9.23 -29.37 -20.05
C SER A 7 -7.96 -28.81 -20.66
N ALA A 8 -7.45 -27.70 -20.12
CA ALA A 8 -6.07 -27.33 -20.38
C ALA A 8 -5.22 -28.49 -19.85
N GLY A 9 -4.18 -28.90 -20.57
CA GLY A 9 -3.34 -30.02 -20.17
C GLY A 9 -2.67 -29.80 -18.79
N PRO A 10 -1.71 -30.64 -18.38
CA PRO A 10 -1.00 -30.42 -17.12
C PRO A 10 -0.39 -29.01 -17.06
N PHE A 11 -0.40 -28.40 -15.88
CA PHE A 11 0.12 -27.06 -15.67
C PHE A 11 1.60 -26.97 -16.09
N ASP A 12 1.92 -26.00 -16.94
CA ASP A 12 3.28 -25.80 -17.45
C ASP A 12 4.12 -24.98 -16.46
N LEU A 13 4.69 -25.66 -15.47
CA LEU A 13 5.49 -25.05 -14.41
C LEU A 13 6.71 -24.28 -14.95
N THR A 14 7.33 -24.79 -16.02
CA THR A 14 8.50 -24.17 -16.65
C THR A 14 8.11 -22.85 -17.31
N ARG A 15 6.99 -22.84 -18.04
CA ARG A 15 6.46 -21.61 -18.65
C ARG A 15 6.07 -20.60 -17.58
N TYR A 16 5.40 -21.03 -16.50
CA TYR A 16 4.98 -20.13 -15.43
C TYR A 16 6.18 -19.51 -14.71
N THR A 17 7.15 -20.33 -14.28
CA THR A 17 8.38 -19.84 -13.62
C THR A 17 9.10 -18.81 -14.47
N ARG A 18 9.27 -19.09 -15.77
CA ARG A 18 9.89 -18.13 -16.70
C ARG A 18 9.09 -16.83 -16.78
N ALA A 19 7.76 -16.91 -16.85
CA ALA A 19 6.92 -15.72 -16.93
C ALA A 19 7.04 -14.83 -15.69
N VAL A 20 7.15 -15.43 -14.49
CA VAL A 20 7.45 -14.71 -13.24
C VAL A 20 8.80 -13.98 -13.34
N GLU A 21 9.88 -14.70 -13.67
CA GLU A 21 11.23 -14.12 -13.73
C GLU A 21 11.38 -13.03 -14.82
N THR A 22 10.67 -13.16 -15.94
CA THR A 22 10.70 -12.17 -17.03
C THR A 22 9.62 -11.10 -16.92
N LYS A 23 8.81 -11.10 -15.85
CA LYS A 23 7.68 -10.17 -15.64
C LYS A 23 6.68 -10.18 -16.80
N ASP A 24 6.42 -11.35 -17.39
CA ASP A 24 5.44 -11.54 -18.46
C ASP A 24 4.04 -11.71 -17.88
N ALA A 25 3.42 -10.57 -17.56
CA ALA A 25 2.08 -10.50 -17.00
C ALA A 25 1.03 -11.19 -17.87
N ASP A 26 1.09 -11.03 -19.20
CA ASP A 26 0.13 -11.63 -20.12
C ASP A 26 0.17 -13.15 -20.04
N THR A 27 1.38 -13.74 -20.02
CA THR A 27 1.52 -15.18 -19.83
C THR A 27 0.99 -15.61 -18.47
N MET A 28 1.35 -14.92 -17.37
CA MET A 28 0.87 -15.26 -16.03
C MET A 28 -0.66 -15.20 -15.94
N VAL A 29 -1.27 -14.09 -16.37
CA VAL A 29 -2.72 -13.89 -16.40
C VAL A 29 -3.40 -14.96 -17.26
N SER A 30 -2.83 -15.30 -18.42
CA SER A 30 -3.40 -16.33 -19.30
C SER A 30 -3.49 -17.70 -18.64
N MET A 31 -2.72 -17.97 -17.57
CA MET A 31 -2.66 -19.25 -16.88
C MET A 31 -3.68 -19.39 -15.73
N PHE A 32 -4.36 -18.30 -15.35
CA PHE A 32 -5.49 -18.34 -14.42
C PHE A 32 -6.76 -18.90 -15.07
N ALA A 33 -7.59 -19.57 -14.26
CA ALA A 33 -8.98 -19.87 -14.59
C ALA A 33 -9.78 -18.56 -14.68
N GLU A 34 -10.94 -18.59 -15.36
CA GLU A 34 -11.75 -17.37 -15.53
C GLU A 34 -12.34 -16.87 -14.21
N ASP A 35 -12.69 -17.80 -13.33
CA ASP A 35 -13.27 -17.60 -12.00
C ASP A 35 -12.24 -17.72 -10.87
N ALA A 36 -10.95 -17.57 -11.17
CA ALA A 36 -9.90 -17.75 -10.19
C ALA A 36 -9.94 -16.72 -9.06
N ASP A 37 -9.52 -17.14 -7.87
CA ASP A 37 -9.36 -16.28 -6.71
C ASP A 37 -7.89 -15.89 -6.50
N PHE A 38 -7.64 -14.68 -6.01
CA PHE A 38 -6.32 -14.20 -5.65
C PHE A 38 -6.36 -13.54 -4.27
N GLU A 39 -5.40 -13.91 -3.44
CA GLU A 39 -5.15 -13.34 -2.13
C GLU A 39 -3.69 -12.87 -2.03
N MET A 40 -3.47 -11.66 -1.52
CA MET A 40 -2.13 -11.17 -1.19
C MET A 40 -2.10 -10.52 0.19
N ILE A 41 -1.09 -10.92 0.95
CA ILE A 41 -0.73 -10.36 2.24
C ILE A 41 0.64 -9.70 2.10
N ASP A 42 0.71 -8.40 2.33
CA ASP A 42 1.95 -7.62 2.31
C ASP A 42 1.95 -6.56 3.44
N ARG A 43 2.95 -5.69 3.45
CA ARG A 43 3.07 -4.61 4.45
C ARG A 43 1.92 -3.58 4.40
N ARG A 44 1.16 -3.50 3.30
CA ARG A 44 0.01 -2.58 3.11
C ARG A 44 -1.33 -3.27 3.35
N THR A 45 -1.40 -4.57 3.12
CA THR A 45 -2.61 -5.40 3.21
C THR A 45 -2.38 -6.53 4.20
N PRO A 46 -2.57 -6.27 5.51
CA PRO A 46 -2.24 -7.23 6.56
C PRO A 46 -3.23 -8.41 6.58
N PRO A 47 -2.95 -9.49 7.32
CA PRO A 47 -3.84 -10.66 7.40
C PRO A 47 -5.29 -10.36 7.82
N SER A 48 -5.54 -9.25 8.53
CA SER A 48 -6.89 -8.82 8.92
C SER A 48 -7.67 -8.16 7.78
N HIS A 49 -6.98 -7.63 6.76
CA HIS A 49 -7.54 -6.94 5.60
C HIS A 49 -6.66 -7.21 4.36
N PRO A 50 -6.56 -8.48 3.89
CA PRO A 50 -5.74 -8.82 2.73
C PRO A 50 -6.34 -8.24 1.45
N THR A 51 -5.52 -8.13 0.40
CA THR A 51 -6.05 -7.91 -0.94
C THR A 51 -6.72 -9.21 -1.40
N VAL A 52 -8.01 -9.15 -1.74
CA VAL A 52 -8.75 -10.28 -2.29
C VAL A 52 -9.39 -9.87 -3.61
N LEU A 53 -9.13 -10.64 -4.67
CA LEU A 53 -9.66 -10.40 -6.02
C LEU A 53 -10.33 -11.67 -6.53
N HIS A 54 -11.43 -11.49 -7.26
CA HIS A 54 -12.23 -12.58 -7.80
C HIS A 54 -12.35 -12.46 -9.32
N GLY A 55 -11.98 -13.52 -10.02
CA GLY A 55 -12.00 -13.62 -11.47
C GLY A 55 -10.77 -13.02 -12.15
N ARG A 56 -10.40 -13.60 -13.29
CA ARG A 56 -9.21 -13.22 -14.06
C ARG A 56 -9.17 -11.75 -14.45
N ASP A 57 -10.33 -11.17 -14.78
CA ASP A 57 -10.44 -9.77 -15.19
C ASP A 57 -10.08 -8.79 -14.06
N ALA A 58 -10.35 -9.16 -12.79
CA ALA A 58 -9.95 -8.38 -11.63
C ALA A 58 -8.48 -8.59 -11.24
N ILE A 59 -7.94 -9.79 -11.48
CA ILE A 59 -6.55 -10.15 -11.21
C ILE A 59 -5.59 -9.48 -12.20
N ALA A 60 -5.97 -9.40 -13.48
CA ALA A 60 -5.08 -8.94 -14.54
C ALA A 60 -4.45 -7.56 -14.30
N PRO A 61 -5.21 -6.50 -13.93
CA PRO A 61 -4.63 -5.19 -13.67
C PRO A 61 -3.56 -5.20 -12.57
N VAL A 62 -3.75 -6.00 -11.52
CA VAL A 62 -2.77 -6.12 -10.42
C VAL A 62 -1.52 -6.85 -10.88
N MET A 63 -1.67 -7.92 -11.66
CA MET A 63 -0.52 -8.64 -12.23
C MET A 63 0.31 -7.77 -13.18
N HIS A 64 -0.38 -6.95 -14.00
CA HIS A 64 0.26 -5.97 -14.87
C HIS A 64 0.98 -4.88 -14.09
N ASP A 65 0.35 -4.32 -13.05
CA ASP A 65 0.96 -3.31 -12.18
C ASP A 65 2.26 -3.85 -11.56
N ILE A 66 2.20 -5.01 -10.90
CA ILE A 66 3.37 -5.64 -10.27
C ILE A 66 4.49 -5.86 -11.30
N SER A 67 4.16 -6.41 -12.47
CA SER A 67 5.14 -6.71 -13.52
C SER A 67 5.74 -5.46 -14.19
N SER A 68 5.03 -4.33 -14.15
CA SER A 68 5.49 -3.05 -14.70
C SER A 68 6.52 -2.36 -13.81
N ARG A 69 6.59 -2.70 -12.52
CA ARG A 69 7.51 -2.08 -11.57
C ARG A 69 8.96 -2.41 -11.96
N GLU A 70 9.82 -1.42 -11.80
CA GLU A 70 11.26 -1.62 -11.91
C GLU A 70 11.74 -2.41 -10.69
N MET A 71 11.84 -3.72 -10.83
CA MET A 71 12.47 -4.63 -9.87
C MET A 71 12.94 -5.89 -10.60
N THR A 72 13.87 -6.61 -9.97
CA THR A 72 14.26 -7.97 -10.39
C THR A 72 13.28 -9.01 -9.86
N HIS A 73 13.15 -10.15 -10.54
CA HIS A 73 12.39 -11.32 -10.09
C HIS A 73 13.25 -12.56 -10.24
N GLU A 74 13.55 -13.25 -9.13
CA GLU A 74 14.31 -14.51 -9.11
C GLU A 74 13.52 -15.58 -8.38
N VAL A 75 13.12 -16.65 -9.06
CA VAL A 75 12.47 -17.79 -8.42
C VAL A 75 13.53 -18.71 -7.82
N VAL A 76 13.57 -18.78 -6.49
CA VAL A 76 14.61 -19.50 -5.73
C VAL A 76 14.28 -20.98 -5.60
N ASN A 77 13.02 -21.29 -5.27
CA ASN A 77 12.51 -22.65 -5.11
C ASN A 77 11.15 -22.73 -5.78
N CYS A 78 10.88 -23.83 -6.48
CA CYS A 78 9.59 -24.06 -7.13
C CYS A 78 9.29 -25.56 -7.10
N ILE A 79 8.15 -25.94 -6.55
CA ILE A 79 7.69 -27.33 -6.45
C ILE A 79 6.27 -27.45 -6.96
N SER A 80 5.93 -28.62 -7.50
CA SER A 80 4.56 -28.96 -7.86
C SER A 80 4.29 -30.43 -7.57
N ASP A 81 3.07 -30.73 -7.08
CA ASP A 81 2.57 -32.09 -6.89
C ASP A 81 1.48 -32.47 -7.93
N GLY A 82 1.23 -31.58 -8.91
CA GLY A 82 0.21 -31.73 -9.94
C GLY A 82 -1.16 -31.15 -9.57
N GLN A 83 -1.43 -30.84 -8.31
CA GLN A 83 -2.62 -30.11 -7.86
C GLN A 83 -2.27 -28.74 -7.28
N HIS A 84 -1.08 -28.62 -6.72
CA HIS A 84 -0.54 -27.39 -6.15
C HIS A 84 0.80 -27.05 -6.79
N VAL A 85 1.10 -25.76 -6.80
CA VAL A 85 2.43 -25.22 -7.05
C VAL A 85 2.80 -24.34 -5.87
N ALA A 86 4.00 -24.49 -5.33
CA ALA A 86 4.54 -23.57 -4.34
C ALA A 86 5.88 -23.05 -4.81
N TYR A 87 6.07 -21.74 -4.78
CA TYR A 87 7.35 -21.14 -5.11
C TYR A 87 7.73 -20.01 -4.17
N THR A 88 9.04 -19.79 -4.08
CA THR A 88 9.65 -18.69 -3.33
C THR A 88 10.39 -17.82 -4.32
N GLU A 89 10.22 -16.52 -4.18
CA GLU A 89 10.76 -15.53 -5.09
C GLU A 89 11.48 -14.43 -4.30
N ARG A 90 12.57 -13.92 -4.86
CA ARG A 90 13.26 -12.73 -4.38
C ARG A 90 13.13 -11.62 -5.40
N CYS A 91 12.71 -10.45 -4.91
CA CYS A 91 12.70 -9.23 -5.68
C CYS A 91 13.67 -8.21 -5.07
N THR A 92 14.30 -7.41 -5.92
CA THR A 92 15.14 -6.28 -5.51
C THR A 92 14.75 -5.06 -6.33
N TYR A 93 14.44 -3.97 -5.64
CA TYR A 93 14.13 -2.67 -6.23
C TYR A 93 15.42 -1.85 -6.51
N PRO A 94 15.36 -0.79 -7.35
CA PRO A 94 16.50 0.07 -7.67
C PRO A 94 17.14 0.76 -6.46
N ASP A 95 16.38 0.95 -5.39
CA ASP A 95 16.83 1.52 -4.11
C ASP A 95 17.44 0.48 -3.16
N ASP A 96 17.75 -0.72 -3.67
CA ASP A 96 18.21 -1.91 -2.93
C ASP A 96 17.18 -2.49 -1.94
N THR A 97 15.94 -2.01 -1.91
CA THR A 97 14.86 -2.62 -1.11
C THR A 97 14.61 -4.05 -1.59
N ARG A 98 14.64 -5.01 -0.65
CA ARG A 98 14.43 -6.43 -0.95
C ARG A 98 13.06 -6.91 -0.51
N VAL A 99 12.50 -7.82 -1.31
CA VAL A 99 11.25 -8.51 -1.00
C VAL A 99 11.46 -10.00 -1.15
N MET A 100 11.01 -10.76 -0.15
CA MET A 100 10.88 -12.21 -0.22
C MET A 100 9.40 -12.54 -0.34
N SER A 101 9.03 -13.19 -1.43
CA SER A 101 7.65 -13.61 -1.71
C SER A 101 7.54 -15.13 -1.62
N MET A 102 6.45 -15.62 -1.04
CA MET A 102 6.06 -17.02 -1.08
C MET A 102 4.65 -17.12 -1.65
N THR A 103 4.49 -17.91 -2.69
CA THR A 103 3.22 -18.07 -3.39
C THR A 103 2.82 -19.54 -3.44
N MET A 104 1.55 -19.81 -3.18
CA MET A 104 0.89 -21.09 -3.38
C MET A 104 -0.19 -20.93 -4.45
N LEU A 105 -0.19 -21.82 -5.44
CA LEU A 105 -1.19 -21.90 -6.50
C LEU A 105 -1.96 -23.20 -6.32
N ASP A 106 -3.28 -23.12 -6.21
CA ASP A 106 -4.18 -24.26 -6.31
C ASP A 106 -4.64 -24.39 -7.77
N LEU A 107 -4.47 -25.58 -8.33
CA LEU A 107 -4.74 -25.84 -9.75
C LEU A 107 -6.06 -26.58 -9.94
N SER A 108 -6.82 -26.15 -10.95
CA SER A 108 -7.98 -26.88 -11.48
C SER A 108 -7.86 -26.97 -12.98
N ASP A 109 -7.96 -28.17 -13.54
CA ASP A 109 -7.88 -28.43 -14.99
C ASP A 109 -6.67 -27.75 -15.67
N GLY A 110 -5.50 -27.78 -15.00
CA GLY A 110 -4.26 -27.19 -15.54
C GLY A 110 -4.19 -25.66 -15.49
N ARG A 111 -5.15 -25.01 -14.82
CA ARG A 111 -5.21 -23.56 -14.62
C ARG A 111 -5.11 -23.21 -13.14
N ILE A 112 -4.68 -21.99 -12.82
CA ILE A 112 -4.66 -21.48 -11.45
C ILE A 112 -6.10 -21.14 -11.06
N ALA A 113 -6.67 -21.89 -10.13
CA ALA A 113 -8.00 -21.65 -9.57
C ALA A 113 -7.91 -20.73 -8.35
N HIS A 114 -6.82 -20.80 -7.59
CA HIS A 114 -6.57 -19.89 -6.48
C HIS A 114 -5.06 -19.61 -6.35
N GLN A 115 -4.71 -18.36 -6.05
CA GLN A 115 -3.35 -17.95 -5.71
C GLN A 115 -3.36 -17.25 -4.35
N SER A 116 -2.52 -17.70 -3.42
CA SER A 116 -2.23 -16.98 -2.17
C SER A 116 -0.75 -16.61 -2.12
N THR A 117 -0.48 -15.32 -1.92
CA THR A 117 0.88 -14.76 -1.90
C THR A 117 1.14 -14.01 -0.59
N ILE A 118 2.26 -14.29 0.06
CA ILE A 118 2.74 -13.55 1.22
C ILE A 118 4.07 -12.91 0.89
N GLN A 119 4.21 -11.62 1.18
CA GLN A 119 5.44 -10.86 0.98
C GLN A 119 6.01 -10.39 2.32
N ALA A 120 7.31 -10.67 2.51
CA ALA A 120 8.12 -10.03 3.52
C ALA A 120 9.03 -9.00 2.86
N TRP A 121 8.95 -7.76 3.32
CA TRP A 121 9.72 -6.64 2.82
C TRP A 121 10.82 -6.29 3.80
N ASP A 122 11.93 -5.73 3.32
CA ASP A 122 12.77 -4.91 4.18
C ASP A 122 11.91 -3.74 4.69
N ASP A 123 11.65 -3.69 6.00
CA ASP A 123 11.06 -2.53 6.67
C ASP A 123 12.17 -1.58 7.15
N ASP A 124 11.87 -0.27 7.14
CA ASP A 124 12.72 0.80 7.71
C ASP A 124 14.21 0.62 7.36
N SER A 125 14.54 0.92 6.11
CA SER A 125 15.89 0.84 5.52
C SER A 125 16.92 1.81 6.14
N GLY A 126 16.56 2.53 7.20
CA GLY A 126 17.47 3.30 8.04
C GLY A 126 18.48 2.39 8.76
N ARG A 127 19.46 1.86 8.05
CA ARG A 127 20.51 0.98 8.59
C ARG A 127 21.60 1.73 9.37
N ALA A 128 21.46 3.04 9.49
CA ALA A 128 22.38 3.93 10.17
C ALA A 128 21.63 4.91 11.08
N MET A 129 22.31 5.40 12.11
CA MET A 129 21.81 6.52 12.91
C MET A 129 21.66 7.75 12.02
N GLN A 130 20.48 8.37 12.07
CA GLN A 130 20.14 9.55 11.29
C GLN A 130 19.54 10.62 12.20
N VAL A 131 19.61 11.87 11.77
CA VAL A 131 18.88 12.99 12.36
C VAL A 131 18.12 13.69 11.24
N GLY A 132 16.84 13.96 11.47
CA GLY A 132 16.00 14.77 10.59
C GLY A 132 15.84 16.17 11.18
N ASP A 133 15.90 17.21 10.36
CA ASP A 133 15.81 18.60 10.81
C ASP A 133 14.73 19.37 10.04
N PHE A 134 13.62 19.68 10.71
CA PHE A 134 12.57 20.53 10.13
C PHE A 134 12.99 22.01 9.96
N GLY A 135 14.19 22.40 10.41
CA GLY A 135 14.79 23.69 10.06
C GLY A 135 15.36 23.72 8.63
N MET A 136 15.57 22.54 8.03
CA MET A 136 15.99 22.36 6.65
C MET A 136 15.26 21.13 6.07
N PRO A 137 13.94 21.24 5.81
CA PRO A 137 13.15 20.11 5.36
C PRO A 137 13.61 19.60 3.99
N ASP A 138 13.37 18.30 3.75
CA ASP A 138 13.68 17.66 2.48
C ASP A 138 12.71 18.09 1.38
N ASP A 139 11.45 18.35 1.76
CA ASP A 139 10.41 18.90 0.89
C ASP A 139 9.42 19.77 1.69
N THR A 140 8.65 20.60 1.00
CA THR A 140 7.63 21.46 1.61
C THR A 140 6.39 21.54 0.73
N ASP A 141 5.22 21.39 1.36
CA ASP A 141 3.92 21.62 0.72
C ASP A 141 3.23 22.86 1.33
N ASP A 142 2.87 23.83 0.49
CA ASP A 142 2.14 25.03 0.87
C ASP A 142 0.71 24.98 0.33
N TYR A 143 -0.27 25.15 1.24
CA TYR A 143 -1.68 25.28 0.91
C TYR A 143 -2.26 26.57 1.51
N GLU A 144 -3.45 26.95 1.09
CA GLU A 144 -4.15 28.05 1.74
C GLU A 144 -4.37 27.70 3.23
N ASN A 145 -3.90 28.58 4.13
CA ASN A 145 -3.95 28.39 5.59
C ASN A 145 -3.19 27.16 6.14
N ALA A 146 -2.30 26.54 5.37
CA ALA A 146 -1.46 25.45 5.88
C ALA A 146 -0.07 25.42 5.24
N HIS A 147 0.94 25.09 6.05
CA HIS A 147 2.30 24.85 5.60
C HIS A 147 2.78 23.51 6.15
N ILE A 148 3.43 22.69 5.33
CA ILE A 148 3.87 21.34 5.70
C ILE A 148 5.34 21.20 5.38
N ASP A 149 6.16 20.97 6.41
CA ASP A 149 7.54 20.55 6.26
C ASP A 149 7.61 19.02 6.25
N LEU A 150 8.36 18.44 5.31
CA LEU A 150 8.55 17.00 5.18
C LEU A 150 10.01 16.64 5.39
N VAL A 151 10.26 15.64 6.24
CA VAL A 151 11.60 15.11 6.51
C VAL A 151 11.57 13.59 6.41
N GLU A 152 12.51 13.02 5.68
CA GLU A 152 12.72 11.58 5.60
C GLU A 152 13.67 11.11 6.72
N ILE A 153 13.22 10.18 7.55
CA ILE A 153 14.01 9.64 8.66
C ILE A 153 13.68 8.17 8.89
N GLY A 154 14.69 7.32 8.98
CA GLY A 154 14.51 5.89 9.19
C GLY A 154 13.81 5.16 8.03
N GLY A 155 13.80 5.74 6.83
CA GLY A 155 13.04 5.22 5.68
C GLY A 155 11.54 5.57 5.71
N ARG A 156 11.14 6.55 6.53
CA ARG A 156 9.76 7.04 6.63
C ARG A 156 9.71 8.55 6.51
N MET A 157 8.62 9.06 5.94
CA MET A 157 8.33 10.49 5.93
C MET A 157 7.66 10.90 7.25
N VAL A 158 8.15 11.99 7.84
CA VAL A 158 7.50 12.67 8.96
C VAL A 158 7.14 14.07 8.52
N ALA A 159 5.88 14.46 8.71
CA ALA A 159 5.41 15.81 8.44
C ALA A 159 5.38 16.65 9.71
N ARG A 160 5.76 17.91 9.61
CA ARG A 160 5.36 18.97 10.52
C ARG A 160 4.37 19.88 9.79
N MET A 161 3.10 19.78 10.16
CA MET A 161 2.03 20.61 9.60
C MET A 161 1.78 21.79 10.52
N THR A 162 1.80 23.01 9.97
CA THR A 162 1.39 24.24 10.63
C THR A 162 0.10 24.73 9.99
N LEU A 163 -1.00 24.59 10.71
CA LEU A 163 -2.36 24.87 10.24
C LEU A 163 -2.86 26.15 10.91
N GLN A 164 -3.27 27.15 10.12
CA GLN A 164 -3.70 28.45 10.62
C GLN A 164 -5.15 28.40 11.15
N PRO A 165 -5.55 29.33 12.04
CA PRO A 165 -6.95 29.48 12.42
C PRO A 165 -7.87 29.61 11.21
N GLY A 166 -8.99 28.89 11.24
CA GLY A 166 -9.91 28.81 10.10
C GLY A 166 -9.52 27.79 9.02
N TRP A 167 -8.35 27.14 9.12
CA TRP A 167 -8.03 26.02 8.25
C TRP A 167 -9.01 24.87 8.47
N ARG A 168 -9.46 24.30 7.34
CA ARG A 168 -10.31 23.12 7.26
C ARG A 168 -9.93 22.30 6.03
N TRP A 169 -9.73 20.99 6.20
CA TRP A 169 -9.28 20.09 5.15
C TRP A 169 -10.21 20.13 3.92
N SER A 170 -11.52 20.02 4.13
CA SER A 170 -12.51 20.03 3.04
C SER A 170 -12.59 21.34 2.25
N GLU A 171 -12.11 22.45 2.81
CA GLU A 171 -12.06 23.74 2.13
C GLU A 171 -10.71 23.96 1.45
N HIS A 172 -9.61 23.66 2.15
CA HIS A 172 -8.27 24.11 1.77
C HIS A 172 -7.41 23.01 1.11
N ALA A 173 -7.64 21.74 1.44
CA ALA A 173 -6.85 20.61 0.92
C ALA A 173 -7.61 19.79 -0.14
N ARG A 174 -8.94 19.62 0.02
CA ARG A 174 -9.81 18.90 -0.94
C ARG A 174 -9.59 19.31 -2.41
N PRO A 175 -9.51 20.61 -2.79
CA PRO A 175 -9.33 21.00 -4.19
C PRO A 175 -8.07 20.44 -4.84
N LEU A 176 -7.05 20.14 -4.04
CA LEU A 176 -5.75 19.64 -4.48
C LEU A 176 -5.69 18.11 -4.41
N GLN A 177 -6.34 17.49 -3.42
CA GLN A 177 -6.34 16.04 -3.22
C GLN A 177 -7.37 15.30 -4.09
N GLY A 178 -8.43 15.99 -4.56
CA GLY A 178 -9.42 15.43 -5.47
C GLY A 178 -10.36 14.39 -4.85
N THR A 179 -10.35 14.22 -3.53
CA THR A 179 -11.24 13.32 -2.78
C THR A 179 -12.22 14.11 -1.91
N ASP A 180 -13.37 13.52 -1.57
CA ASP A 180 -14.34 14.19 -0.69
C ASP A 180 -13.85 14.31 0.77
N LEU A 181 -13.08 13.34 1.24
CA LEU A 181 -12.50 13.33 2.57
C LEU A 181 -11.01 13.00 2.47
N CYS A 182 -10.26 13.28 3.54
CA CYS A 182 -8.88 12.84 3.63
C CYS A 182 -8.86 11.31 3.66
N MET A 183 -8.09 10.71 2.76
CA MET A 183 -7.94 9.25 2.69
C MET A 183 -6.60 8.76 3.26
N LYS A 184 -5.82 9.66 3.87
CA LYS A 184 -4.56 9.30 4.54
C LYS A 184 -4.84 8.77 5.95
N THR A 185 -3.97 7.90 6.44
CA THR A 185 -3.96 7.54 7.87
C THR A 185 -3.04 8.50 8.60
N HIS A 186 -3.51 9.13 9.68
CA HIS A 186 -2.68 10.02 10.50
C HIS A 186 -2.31 9.37 11.83
N ARG A 187 -1.03 9.50 12.21
CA ARG A 187 -0.48 9.16 13.53
C ARG A 187 0.11 10.42 14.12
N ALA A 188 -0.79 11.27 14.59
CA ALA A 188 -0.50 12.65 14.93
C ALA A 188 -0.04 12.81 16.38
N PHE A 189 0.91 13.71 16.60
CA PHE A 189 1.21 14.33 17.89
C PHE A 189 1.00 15.84 17.76
N ILE A 190 0.17 16.41 18.64
CA ILE A 190 -0.16 17.84 18.61
C ILE A 190 0.88 18.59 19.42
N VAL A 191 1.67 19.43 18.76
CA VAL A 191 2.71 20.26 19.38
C VAL A 191 2.09 21.50 20.03
N SER A 192 1.17 22.16 19.33
CA SER A 192 0.46 23.36 19.79
C SER A 192 -0.92 23.47 19.15
N GLY A 193 -1.79 24.30 19.73
CA GLY A 193 -3.16 24.51 19.26
C GLY A 193 -4.07 23.30 19.49
N THR A 194 -5.22 23.31 18.82
CA THR A 194 -6.21 22.24 18.88
C THR A 194 -6.74 21.96 17.48
N ILE A 195 -6.93 20.68 17.15
CA ILE A 195 -7.52 20.23 15.89
C ILE A 195 -8.70 19.32 16.20
N CYS A 196 -9.79 19.48 15.44
CA CYS A 196 -10.90 18.55 15.44
C CYS A 196 -10.82 17.67 14.20
N GLY A 197 -11.04 16.36 14.36
CA GLY A 197 -11.28 15.42 13.27
C GLY A 197 -12.73 14.96 13.28
N HIS A 198 -13.35 14.88 12.10
CA HIS A 198 -14.72 14.41 11.92
C HIS A 198 -14.76 13.30 10.87
N MET A 199 -15.10 12.09 11.31
CA MET A 199 -15.20 10.90 10.48
C MET A 199 -16.48 10.90 9.63
N SER A 200 -16.46 10.16 8.51
CA SER A 200 -17.65 9.94 7.68
C SER A 200 -18.85 9.30 8.40
N ASP A 201 -18.62 8.59 9.50
CA ASP A 201 -19.68 8.01 10.36
C ASP A 201 -20.27 9.00 11.37
N GLY A 202 -19.78 10.25 11.38
CA GLY A 202 -20.19 11.32 12.28
C GLY A 202 -19.44 11.35 13.61
N SER A 203 -18.48 10.46 13.84
CA SER A 203 -17.63 10.49 15.03
C SER A 203 -16.69 11.69 14.99
N GLU A 204 -16.59 12.43 16.10
CA GLU A 204 -15.70 13.57 16.25
C GLU A 204 -14.72 13.37 17.42
N LEU A 205 -13.51 13.88 17.25
CA LEU A 205 -12.54 13.99 18.33
C LEU A 205 -11.77 15.31 18.21
N GLU A 206 -11.53 15.94 19.35
CA GLU A 206 -10.58 17.05 19.46
C GLU A 206 -9.28 16.55 20.10
N ALA A 207 -8.14 16.95 19.51
CA ALA A 207 -6.83 16.72 20.06
C ALA A 207 -6.11 18.06 20.24
N THR A 208 -5.53 18.26 21.42
CA THR A 208 -4.82 19.50 21.79
C THR A 208 -3.36 19.22 22.15
N ALA A 209 -2.59 20.29 22.37
CA ALA A 209 -1.16 20.24 22.66
C ALA A 209 -0.77 19.17 23.69
N GLY A 210 0.22 18.35 23.34
CA GLY A 210 0.73 17.25 24.15
C GLY A 210 -0.02 15.91 24.00
N GLN A 211 -1.09 15.87 23.19
CA GLN A 211 -1.85 14.65 22.92
C GLN A 211 -1.45 14.00 21.60
N THR A 212 -1.71 12.71 21.49
CA THR A 212 -1.62 11.96 20.23
C THR A 212 -3.01 11.58 19.73
N ALA A 213 -3.16 11.47 18.41
CA ALA A 213 -4.38 11.04 17.76
C ALA A 213 -4.08 10.03 16.64
N PHE A 214 -4.93 9.01 16.53
CA PHE A 214 -4.97 8.12 15.38
C PHE A 214 -6.24 8.42 14.61
N VAL A 215 -6.10 8.80 13.34
CA VAL A 215 -7.24 9.14 12.47
C VAL A 215 -7.15 8.28 11.21
N PRO A 216 -8.02 7.27 11.05
CA PRO A 216 -8.03 6.42 9.87
C PRO A 216 -8.63 7.16 8.67
N PRO A 217 -8.47 6.64 7.43
CA PRO A 217 -9.02 7.25 6.23
C PRO A 217 -10.53 7.52 6.30
N GLY A 218 -10.97 8.59 5.64
CA GLY A 218 -12.39 8.97 5.53
C GLY A 218 -12.81 10.00 6.57
N HIS A 219 -12.03 11.07 6.72
CA HIS A 219 -12.28 12.17 7.67
C HIS A 219 -12.08 13.57 7.07
N ASP A 220 -12.75 14.54 7.68
CA ASP A 220 -12.44 15.97 7.58
C ASP A 220 -11.70 16.42 8.85
N ALA A 221 -11.02 17.57 8.80
CA ALA A 221 -10.36 18.13 9.97
C ALA A 221 -10.31 19.65 9.92
N TRP A 222 -10.31 20.31 11.07
CA TRP A 222 -10.18 21.77 11.15
C TRP A 222 -9.50 22.23 12.44
N VAL A 223 -8.85 23.39 12.37
CA VAL A 223 -8.26 24.05 13.54
C VAL A 223 -9.37 24.59 14.43
N VAL A 224 -9.28 24.31 15.73
CA VAL A 224 -10.18 24.83 16.76
C VAL A 224 -9.52 26.00 17.48
N GLY A 225 -10.21 27.14 17.52
CA GLY A 225 -9.74 28.35 18.19
C GLY A 225 -9.07 29.35 17.24
N ASP A 226 -8.31 30.28 17.84
CA ASP A 226 -7.66 31.41 17.18
C ASP A 226 -6.12 31.33 17.18
N GLU A 227 -5.57 30.20 17.60
CA GLU A 227 -4.13 29.91 17.56
C GLU A 227 -3.80 28.87 16.48
N PRO A 228 -2.64 28.97 15.79
CA PRO A 228 -2.21 27.94 14.86
C PRO A 228 -2.02 26.57 15.54
N CYS A 229 -2.49 25.52 14.87
CA CYS A 229 -2.27 24.14 15.28
C CYS A 229 -1.02 23.58 14.60
N VAL A 230 -0.05 23.12 15.38
CA VAL A 230 1.16 22.45 14.87
C VAL A 230 1.08 20.97 15.17
N VAL A 231 1.19 20.13 14.13
CA VAL A 231 1.05 18.68 14.19
C VAL A 231 2.29 18.01 13.63
N LEU A 232 2.85 17.06 14.37
CA LEU A 232 3.80 16.10 13.81
C LEU A 232 3.06 14.82 13.43
N ASP A 233 3.32 14.27 12.25
CA ASP A 233 2.64 13.08 11.76
C ASP A 233 3.60 12.09 11.10
N TRP A 234 3.51 10.83 11.52
CA TRP A 234 4.29 9.70 11.01
C TRP A 234 3.54 8.84 9.98
N GLY A 235 2.31 9.21 9.60
CA GLY A 235 1.48 8.48 8.64
C GLY A 235 1.44 9.05 7.22
N VAL A 236 2.16 10.14 6.95
CA VAL A 236 2.01 10.95 5.71
C VAL A 236 2.34 10.24 4.39
N GLY A 237 3.09 9.14 4.45
CA GLY A 237 3.57 8.36 3.30
C GLY A 237 3.09 6.90 3.25
N GLU A 238 2.10 6.53 4.07
CA GLU A 238 1.47 5.19 4.08
C GLU A 238 0.16 5.13 3.30
#